data_AF-A0A3C0EU96-F1
#
_entry.id   AF-A0A3C0EU96-F1
#
_cell.length_a   1.000
_cell.length_b   1.000
_cell.length_c   1.000
_cell.angle_alpha   90.00
_cell.angle_beta   90.00
_cell.angle_gamma   90.00
#
_symmetry.space_group_name_H-M   'P 1'
#
loop_
_entity.id
_entity.type
_entity.pdbx_description
1 polymer ?
#
loop_
_entity_poly.entity_id
_entity_poly.type
_entity_poly.pdbx_seq_one_letter_code
_entity_poly.pdbx_strand_id
1 'polypeptide(L)' 'MPGNCLKLIVGLGNPGPQHDSNRHNAGAIFLHNLCKSYGGDLRGESKFFGE' A
#
# COMPACT_ATOMS: atom_id res chain seq x y z
N MET A 1 -26.68 7.89 -1.58
CA MET A 1 -26.43 7.82 -0.12
C MET A 1 -25.27 8.74 0.19
N PRO A 2 -25.45 9.82 0.98
CA PRO A 2 -24.32 10.58 1.46
C PRO A 2 -23.58 9.73 2.49
N GLY A 3 -22.24 9.66 2.42
CA GLY A 3 -21.44 9.47 3.63
C GLY A 3 -20.31 8.45 3.62
N ASN A 4 -20.32 7.40 2.79
CA ASN A 4 -19.26 6.38 2.85
C ASN A 4 -18.22 6.53 1.74
N CYS A 5 -17.48 7.64 1.79
CA CYS A 5 -16.25 7.76 1.00
C CYS A 5 -15.22 6.73 1.52
N LEU A 6 -14.43 6.16 0.60
CA LEU A 6 -13.25 5.35 0.93
C LEU A 6 -12.37 6.11 1.93
N LYS A 7 -12.05 5.46 3.06
CA LYS A 7 -11.23 6.04 4.13
C LYS A 7 -9.82 5.46 4.18
N LEU A 8 -9.62 4.26 3.64
CA LEU A 8 -8.36 3.54 3.70
C LEU A 8 -8.22 2.61 2.49
N ILE A 9 -7.01 2.54 1.96
CA ILE A 9 -6.59 1.57 0.95
C ILE A 9 -5.40 0.82 1.54
N VAL A 10 -5.43 -0.52 1.49
CA VAL A 10 -4.36 -1.38 2.00
C VAL A 10 -3.79 -2.21 0.85
N GLY A 11 -2.46 -2.21 0.71
CA GLY A 11 -1.74 -3.05 -0.24
C GLY A 11 -1.17 -4.28 0.47
N LEU A 12 -1.74 -5.45 0.21
CA LEU A 12 -1.24 -6.71 0.78
C LEU A 12 -0.01 -7.23 0.01
N GLY A 13 0.93 -7.82 0.75
CA GLY A 13 2.16 -8.41 0.24
C GLY A 13 3.05 -8.92 1.36
N ASN A 14 4.15 -9.56 1.02
CA ASN A 14 5.19 -9.97 1.97
C ASN A 14 6.31 -8.93 2.03
N PRO A 15 6.89 -8.68 3.21
CA PRO A 15 7.97 -7.72 3.40
C PRO A 15 9.32 -8.20 2.81
N GLY A 16 10.17 -7.25 2.44
CA GLY A 16 11.55 -7.50 2.00
C GLY A 16 11.75 -7.73 0.48
N PRO A 17 12.97 -7.45 -0.02
CA PRO A 17 13.27 -7.27 -1.45
C PRO A 17 13.07 -8.53 -2.30
N GLN A 18 13.14 -9.72 -1.71
CA GLN A 18 12.88 -10.98 -2.42
C GLN A 18 11.42 -11.11 -2.92
N HIS A 19 10.50 -10.27 -2.43
CA HIS A 19 9.08 -10.34 -2.77
C HIS A 19 8.60 -9.25 -3.73
N ASP A 20 9.48 -8.31 -4.12
CA ASP A 20 9.13 -7.09 -4.87
C ASP A 20 8.37 -7.31 -6.18
N SER A 21 8.54 -8.47 -6.83
CA SER A 21 8.00 -8.73 -8.17
C SER A 21 7.20 -10.02 -8.29
N ASN A 22 6.71 -10.58 -7.18
CA ASN A 22 5.85 -11.75 -7.24
C ASN A 22 4.35 -11.36 -7.24
N ARG A 23 3.49 -12.29 -7.69
CA ARG A 23 2.03 -12.06 -7.79
C ARG A 23 1.35 -11.83 -6.44
N HIS A 24 1.93 -12.29 -5.34
CA HIS A 24 1.39 -12.11 -4.00
C HIS A 24 1.49 -10.64 -3.54
N ASN A 25 2.49 -9.91 -4.03
CA ASN A 25 2.72 -8.50 -3.70
C ASN A 25 1.99 -7.52 -4.63
N ALA A 26 1.07 -8.00 -5.49
CA ALA A 26 0.33 -7.13 -6.42
C ALA A 26 -0.40 -5.97 -5.72
N GLY A 27 -0.91 -6.19 -4.49
CA GLY A 27 -1.56 -5.16 -3.69
C GLY A 27 -0.58 -4.06 -3.25
N ALA A 28 0.59 -4.45 -2.71
CA ALA A 28 1.65 -3.51 -2.34
C ALA A 28 2.19 -2.73 -3.56
N ILE A 29 2.44 -3.42 -4.68
CA ILE A 29 2.88 -2.81 -5.94
C ILE A 29 1.88 -1.75 -6.42
N PHE A 30 0.58 -2.07 -6.37
CA PHE A 30 -0.48 -1.12 -6.69
C PHE A 30 -0.45 0.11 -5.77
N LEU A 31 -0.33 -0.09 -4.45
CA LEU A 31 -0.30 1.00 -3.47
C LEU A 31 0.86 1.96 -3.72
N HIS A 32 2.07 1.44 -3.99
CA HIS A 32 3.23 2.27 -4.34
C HIS A 32 2.99 3.11 -5.61
N ASN A 33 2.44 2.51 -6.66
CA ASN A 33 2.14 3.23 -7.90
C ASN A 33 1.03 4.26 -7.73
N LEU A 34 0.03 3.97 -6.90
CA LEU A 34 -1.04 4.89 -6.54
C LEU A 34 -0.47 6.13 -5.83
N CYS A 35 0.34 5.94 -4.78
CA CYS A 35 0.98 7.03 -4.07
C CYS A 35 1.84 7.90 -5.00
N LYS A 36 2.68 7.29 -5.85
CA LYS A 36 3.48 8.02 -6.85
C LYS A 36 2.62 8.83 -7.82
N SER A 37 1.51 8.28 -8.30
CA SER A 37 0.65 8.94 -9.30
C SER A 37 -0.08 10.16 -8.74
N TYR A 38 -0.34 10.19 -7.43
CA TYR A 38 -1.03 11.29 -6.75
C TYR A 38 -0.10 12.16 -5.88
N GLY A 39 1.23 11.97 -5.98
CA GLY A 39 2.23 12.77 -5.25
C GLY A 39 2.27 12.52 -3.74
N GLY A 40 1.85 11.34 -3.27
CA GLY A 40 1.92 10.94 -1.88
C GLY A 40 3.14 10.06 -1.59
N ASP A 41 3.63 10.12 -0.35
CA ASP A 41 4.73 9.29 0.15
C ASP A 41 4.23 8.27 1.17
N LEU A 42 4.74 7.04 1.09
CA LEU A 42 4.54 6.00 2.10
C LEU A 42 5.64 6.09 3.16
N ARG A 43 5.25 5.97 4.43
CA ARG A 43 6.17 6.04 5.58
C ARG A 43 5.81 4.95 6.58
N GLY A 44 6.82 4.25 7.06
CA GLY A 44 6.67 3.30 8.18
C GLY A 44 6.21 3.99 9.46
N GLU A 45 5.22 3.39 10.11
CA GLU A 45 4.68 3.82 11.41
C GLU A 45 4.57 2.59 12.31
N SER A 46 5.32 2.60 13.42
CA SER A 46 5.54 1.43 14.27
C SER A 46 4.25 0.89 14.92
N LYS A 47 3.22 1.73 15.06
CA LYS A 47 1.91 1.33 15.58
C LYS A 47 1.09 0.49 14.59
N PHE A 48 1.40 0.54 13.30
CA PHE A 48 0.59 -0.08 12.24
C PHE A 48 1.22 -1.35 11.66
N PHE A 49 2.43 -1.73 12.09
CA PHE A 49 3.09 -2.99 11.73
C PHE A 49 3.23 -3.23 10.21
N GLY A 50 3.29 -2.16 9.42
CA GLY A 50 3.55 -2.17 7.98
C GLY A 50 4.96 -1.66 7.65
N GLU A 51 5.48 -2.06 6.50
CA GLU A 51 6.72 -1.53 5.92
C GLU A 51 6.51 -0.22 5.15
#